data_AF-A0A934W3V7-F1
#
_entry.id   AF-A0A934W3V7-F1
#
_cell.length_a   1.000
_cell.length_b   1.000
_cell.length_c   1.000
_cell.angle_alpha   90.00
_cell.angle_beta   90.00
_cell.angle_gamma   90.00
#
_symmetry.space_group_name_H-M   'P 1'
#
loop_
_entity.id
_entity.type
_entity.pdbx_description
1 polymer ?
#
loop_
_entity_poly.entity_id
_entity_poly.type
_entity_poly.pdbx_seq_one_letter_code
_entity_poly.pdbx_strand_id
1 'polypeptide(L)'
;MEQTATRGDDRDRGGEQQVATNGAIRPDSAPVSVALLGLVAPAAQRGHSAVDVVALVVAIVLAPVGFIIGVVAAILSFRKRRYVNGLAKAAIAVSLVLSVLGGAGAVVGGSYLQHQAHENALRASSAAMCSALATRPGVLTDAAFGWPAVGSTIPAYVTAVSDYESWWTAVAKVAPAKMADAVAKIVTTAHTSAERITASRVVDHDRDYADMRAVAASSPLSAWTATYCG
;
A
#
# COMPACT_ATOMS: atom_id res chain seq x y z
N MET A 1 12.02 -38.76 -53.72
CA MET A 1 12.22 -37.63 -54.64
C MET A 1 10.95 -36.82 -54.50
N GLU A 2 10.88 -35.73 -53.75
CA GLU A 2 11.62 -34.48 -53.96
C GLU A 2 11.67 -33.69 -52.64
N GLN A 3 12.86 -33.20 -52.29
CA GLN A 3 13.09 -32.24 -51.21
C GLN A 3 12.82 -30.82 -51.74
N THR A 4 12.12 -29.99 -50.98
CA THR A 4 12.23 -28.53 -51.16
C THR A 4 12.34 -27.85 -49.81
N ALA A 5 13.56 -27.39 -49.54
CA ALA A 5 13.97 -26.59 -48.41
C ALA A 5 13.95 -25.09 -48.79
N THR A 6 13.45 -24.25 -47.88
CA THR A 6 13.62 -22.79 -47.84
C THR A 6 13.67 -22.46 -46.34
N ARG A 7 14.79 -22.15 -45.66
CA ARG A 7 15.98 -21.29 -45.87
C ARG A 7 15.65 -19.83 -46.16
N GLY A 8 15.84 -19.01 -45.12
CA GLY A 8 16.04 -17.57 -45.17
C GLY A 8 14.94 -16.79 -44.44
N ASP A 9 15.24 -16.20 -43.27
CA ASP A 9 15.80 -14.84 -43.24
C ASP A 9 16.18 -14.49 -41.80
N ASP A 10 17.49 -14.37 -41.58
CA ASP A 10 18.12 -13.78 -40.40
C ASP A 10 17.80 -12.27 -40.39
N ARG A 11 16.96 -11.82 -39.46
CA ARG A 11 16.95 -10.41 -39.05
C ARG A 11 17.47 -10.27 -37.64
N ASP A 12 18.79 -10.33 -37.61
CA ASP A 12 19.65 -9.58 -36.74
C ASP A 12 19.20 -8.10 -36.69
N ARG A 13 18.62 -7.71 -35.55
CA ARG A 13 18.48 -6.30 -35.16
C ARG A 13 18.97 -6.19 -33.73
N GLY A 14 20.26 -5.90 -33.64
CA GLY A 14 20.92 -5.42 -32.44
C GLY A 14 20.11 -4.29 -31.79
N GLY A 15 19.67 -4.58 -30.58
CA GLY A 15 19.32 -3.60 -29.57
C GLY A 15 20.24 -3.81 -28.38
N GLU A 16 21.48 -3.33 -28.50
CA GLU A 16 22.33 -3.01 -27.36
C GLU A 16 21.59 -2.00 -26.48
N GLN A 17 20.84 -2.48 -25.49
CA GLN A 17 20.45 -1.68 -24.34
C GLN A 17 21.44 -1.98 -23.22
N GLN A 18 22.49 -1.15 -23.23
CA GLN A 18 23.24 -0.66 -22.09
C GLN A 18 23.15 -1.51 -20.82
N VAL A 19 24.19 -2.33 -20.65
CA VAL A 19 24.69 -2.77 -19.35
C VAL A 19 25.02 -1.52 -18.53
N ALA A 20 24.06 -1.09 -17.70
CA ALA A 20 24.33 -0.17 -16.61
C ALA A 20 25.12 -0.94 -15.55
N THR A 21 26.43 -0.72 -15.57
CA THR A 21 27.37 -1.12 -14.54
C THR A 21 26.88 -0.64 -13.18
N ASN A 22 26.57 -1.62 -12.32
CA ASN A 22 26.32 -1.44 -10.90
C ASN A 22 27.56 -0.82 -10.23
N GLY A 23 27.58 0.51 -10.19
CA GLY A 23 28.46 1.29 -9.33
C GLY A 23 28.07 1.05 -7.88
N ALA A 24 28.95 0.35 -7.16
CA ALA A 24 28.93 0.25 -5.73
C ALA A 24 29.01 1.64 -5.09
N ILE A 25 27.94 2.09 -4.45
CA ILE A 25 27.98 3.08 -3.37
C ILE A 25 27.05 2.57 -2.28
N ARG A 26 27.63 1.94 -1.26
CA ARG A 26 27.02 1.85 0.07
C ARG A 26 27.11 3.23 0.70
N PRO A 27 26.02 3.93 1.01
CA PRO A 27 26.05 4.94 2.04
C PRO A 27 25.94 4.23 3.38
N ASP A 28 27.08 4.09 4.07
CA ASP A 28 27.08 3.82 5.50
C ASP A 28 26.24 4.90 6.19
N SER A 29 25.16 4.41 6.78
CA SER A 29 24.27 5.15 7.65
C SER A 29 25.03 5.62 8.89
N ALA A 30 25.41 6.90 8.90
CA ALA A 30 25.51 7.64 10.15
C ALA A 30 24.10 8.13 10.53
N PRO A 31 23.52 7.70 11.66
CA PRO A 31 22.31 8.31 12.17
C PRO A 31 22.64 9.75 12.58
N VAL A 32 22.15 10.71 11.82
CA VAL A 32 22.13 12.10 12.27
C VAL A 32 21.15 12.18 13.43
N SER A 33 21.70 12.11 14.65
CA SER A 33 20.96 12.41 15.87
C SER A 33 20.59 13.89 15.87
N VAL A 34 19.40 14.21 15.35
CA VAL A 34 18.72 15.48 15.62
C VAL A 34 18.16 15.39 17.04
N ALA A 35 19.06 15.48 18.01
CA ALA A 35 18.72 15.86 19.36
C ALA A 35 18.84 17.40 19.46
N LEU A 36 17.96 18.01 20.26
CA LEU A 36 17.75 19.45 20.49
C LEU A 36 16.80 20.11 19.48
N LEU A 37 15.53 20.42 19.78
CA LEU A 37 14.98 20.91 21.03
C LEU A 37 13.58 20.32 21.33
N GLY A 38 13.45 19.58 22.43
CA GLY A 38 12.39 19.79 23.42
C GLY A 38 10.90 19.66 23.04
N LEU A 39 10.51 19.05 21.93
CA LEU A 39 9.13 18.62 21.72
C LEU A 39 8.95 17.21 22.29
N VAL A 40 8.65 17.15 23.60
CA VAL A 40 8.08 15.96 24.24
C VAL A 40 6.74 15.70 23.54
N ALA A 41 6.74 14.82 22.54
CA ALA A 41 5.51 14.32 21.97
C ALA A 41 4.84 13.43 23.04
N PRO A 42 3.63 13.79 23.54
CA PRO A 42 2.94 12.96 24.50
C PRO A 42 2.62 11.60 23.88
N ALA A 43 2.70 10.54 24.70
CA ALA A 43 2.34 9.19 24.30
C ALA A 43 0.94 9.17 23.69
N ALA A 44 0.79 8.48 22.55
CA ALA A 44 -0.48 8.36 21.83
C ALA A 44 -1.52 7.60 22.67
N GLN A 45 -2.26 8.32 23.52
CA GLN A 45 -3.44 7.78 24.20
C GLN A 45 -4.59 7.75 23.21
N ARG A 46 -4.97 6.53 22.78
CA ARG A 46 -6.21 6.26 22.05
C ARG A 46 -7.40 6.51 22.97
N GLY A 47 -7.83 7.75 23.00
CA GLY A 47 -9.06 8.19 23.65
C GLY A 47 -9.22 9.66 23.33
N HIS A 48 -9.80 9.98 22.16
CA HIS A 48 -10.13 11.35 21.81
C HIS A 48 -11.24 11.85 22.72
N SER A 49 -10.87 12.29 23.92
CA SER A 49 -11.73 13.04 24.81
C SER A 49 -12.10 14.35 24.10
N ALA A 50 -13.37 14.75 24.17
CA ALA A 50 -13.84 16.00 23.56
C ALA A 50 -13.01 17.22 24.00
N VAL A 51 -12.39 17.14 25.19
CA VAL A 51 -11.50 18.15 25.74
C VAL A 51 -10.23 18.35 24.91
N ASP A 52 -9.69 17.28 24.31
CA ASP A 52 -8.46 17.32 23.51
C ASP A 52 -8.70 17.99 22.16
N VAL A 53 -9.87 17.73 21.56
CA VAL A 53 -10.34 18.43 20.35
C VAL A 53 -10.57 19.91 20.64
N VAL A 54 -11.20 20.24 21.78
CA VAL A 54 -11.42 21.64 22.18
C VAL A 54 -10.09 22.35 22.46
N ALA A 55 -9.15 21.71 23.15
CA ALA A 55 -7.82 22.28 23.39
C ALA A 55 -7.05 22.54 22.09
N LEU A 56 -7.15 21.63 21.12
CA LEU A 56 -6.57 21.81 19.79
C LEU A 56 -7.22 22.98 19.04
N VAL A 57 -8.55 23.07 19.02
CA VAL A 57 -9.27 24.18 18.39
C VAL A 57 -8.92 25.50 19.06
N VAL A 58 -8.84 25.54 20.39
CA VAL A 58 -8.45 26.73 21.15
C VAL A 58 -7.01 27.14 20.83
N ALA A 59 -6.07 26.20 20.73
CA ALA A 59 -4.68 26.49 20.37
C ALA A 59 -4.55 27.03 18.93
N ILE A 60 -5.32 26.46 17.99
CA ILE A 60 -5.37 26.91 16.58
C ILE A 60 -5.98 28.31 16.47
N VAL A 61 -6.97 28.65 17.31
CA VAL A 61 -7.64 29.95 17.27
C VAL A 61 -6.90 31.02 18.08
N LEU A 62 -6.21 30.67 19.17
CA LEU A 62 -5.43 31.64 19.97
C LEU A 62 -4.25 32.23 19.17
N ALA A 63 -3.57 31.42 18.37
CA ALA A 63 -2.42 31.86 17.58
C ALA A 63 -2.75 33.02 16.60
N PRO A 64 -3.79 32.96 15.75
CA PRO A 64 -4.15 34.07 14.85
C PRO A 64 -4.75 35.25 15.61
N VAL A 65 -5.48 35.04 16.71
CA VAL A 65 -6.02 36.15 17.53
C VAL A 65 -4.91 36.95 18.18
N GLY A 66 -3.90 36.27 18.74
CA GLY A 66 -2.70 36.94 19.29
C GLY A 66 -1.93 37.72 18.23
N PHE A 67 -1.85 37.20 17.01
CA PHE A 67 -1.24 37.91 15.88
C PHE A 67 -2.01 39.19 15.51
N ILE A 68 -3.34 39.13 15.38
CA ILE A 68 -4.17 40.30 15.07
C ILE A 68 -4.05 41.37 16.16
N ILE A 69 -4.10 40.97 17.44
CA ILE A 69 -3.92 41.90 18.57
C ILE A 69 -2.53 42.56 18.52
N GLY A 70 -1.48 41.80 18.20
CA GLY A 70 -0.13 42.33 18.02
C GLY A 70 -0.02 43.34 16.87
N VAL A 71 -0.67 43.06 15.74
CA VAL A 71 -0.72 43.99 14.59
C VAL A 71 -1.46 45.27 14.95
N VAL A 72 -2.63 45.18 15.61
CA VAL A 72 -3.42 46.34 16.02
C VAL A 72 -2.67 47.20 17.04
N ALA A 73 -2.01 46.58 18.02
CA ALA A 73 -1.17 47.30 18.99
C ALA A 73 0.03 48.01 18.31
N ALA A 74 0.66 47.36 17.33
CA ALA A 74 1.74 47.96 16.54
C ALA A 74 1.25 49.16 15.71
N ILE A 75 0.08 49.06 15.05
CA ILE A 75 -0.52 50.16 14.28
C ILE A 75 -0.90 51.34 15.18
N LEU A 76 -1.51 51.08 16.34
CA LEU A 76 -1.86 52.12 17.31
C LEU A 76 -0.62 52.82 17.89
N SER A 77 0.47 52.07 18.12
CA SER A 77 1.75 52.63 18.56
C SER A 77 2.42 53.49 17.47
N PHE A 78 2.31 53.08 16.19
CA PHE A 78 2.85 53.81 15.04
C PHE A 78 2.27 55.22 14.90
N ARG A 79 0.98 55.39 15.21
CA ARG A 79 0.29 56.69 15.11
C ARG A 79 0.81 57.74 16.12
N LYS A 80 1.43 57.34 17.23
CA LYS A 80 1.82 58.27 18.30
C LYS A 80 3.30 58.72 18.30
N ARG A 81 4.24 58.00 17.64
CA ARG A 81 5.68 58.31 17.81
C ARG A 81 6.52 58.53 16.53
N ARG A 82 5.97 58.41 15.31
CA ARG A 82 6.62 58.64 13.98
C ARG A 82 8.00 57.98 13.71
N TYR A 83 8.59 57.28 14.68
CA TYR A 83 9.80 56.48 14.51
C TYR A 83 9.45 55.00 14.56
N VAL A 84 9.78 54.31 13.48
CA VAL A 84 9.60 52.86 13.37
C VAL A 84 10.74 52.18 14.11
N ASN A 85 10.55 51.85 15.38
CA ASN A 85 11.52 51.04 16.12
C ASN A 85 11.70 49.69 15.41
N GLY A 86 12.94 49.28 15.14
CA GLY A 86 13.28 48.04 14.42
C GLY A 86 12.64 46.77 14.98
N LEU A 87 12.21 46.82 16.24
CA LEU A 87 11.43 45.80 16.93
C LEU A 87 10.10 45.44 16.22
N ALA A 88 9.40 46.42 15.64
CA ALA A 88 8.14 46.16 14.92
C ALA A 88 8.39 45.42 13.60
N LYS A 89 9.49 45.72 12.90
CA LYS A 89 9.91 44.98 11.69
C LYS A 89 10.29 43.54 12.02
N ALA A 90 11.00 43.32 13.14
CA ALA A 90 11.36 41.98 13.60
C ALA A 90 10.12 41.14 13.92
N ALA A 91 9.13 41.71 14.62
CA ALA A 91 7.89 41.01 14.95
C ALA A 91 7.09 40.58 13.71
N ILE A 92 7.00 41.45 12.70
CA ILE A 92 6.34 41.11 11.42
C ILE A 92 7.09 39.99 10.71
N ALA A 93 8.42 40.06 10.63
CA ALA A 93 9.24 39.02 9.99
C ALA A 93 9.08 37.66 10.70
N VAL A 94 9.13 37.65 12.03
CA VAL A 94 8.96 36.43 12.83
C VAL A 94 7.58 35.82 12.63
N SER A 95 6.52 36.64 12.60
CA SER A 95 5.18 36.10 12.35
C SER A 95 5.03 35.55 10.94
N LEU A 96 5.62 36.19 9.94
CA LEU A 96 5.55 35.72 8.56
C LEU A 96 6.23 34.34 8.45
N VAL A 97 7.39 34.19 9.08
CA VAL A 97 8.10 32.89 9.17
C VAL A 97 7.25 31.84 9.90
N LEU A 98 6.67 32.18 11.06
CA LEU A 98 5.80 31.26 11.80
C LEU A 98 4.54 30.86 11.02
N SER A 99 3.92 31.79 10.28
CA SER A 99 2.77 31.48 9.42
C SER A 99 3.14 30.57 8.26
N VAL A 100 4.30 30.77 7.63
CA VAL A 100 4.80 29.89 6.55
C VAL A 100 5.11 28.50 7.11
N LEU A 101 5.78 28.41 8.25
CA LEU A 101 6.09 27.13 8.90
C LEU A 101 4.81 26.40 9.36
N GLY A 102 3.86 27.13 9.95
CA GLY A 102 2.56 26.57 10.36
C GLY A 102 1.73 26.07 9.18
N GLY A 103 1.69 26.84 8.08
CA GLY A 103 1.02 26.43 6.84
C GLY A 103 1.65 25.19 6.22
N ALA A 104 2.98 25.15 6.10
CA ALA A 104 3.70 23.98 5.59
C ALA A 104 3.51 22.75 6.50
N GLY A 105 3.57 22.94 7.81
CA GLY A 105 3.33 21.90 8.80
C GLY A 105 1.91 21.32 8.72
N ALA A 106 0.89 22.17 8.52
CA ALA A 106 -0.50 21.72 8.38
C ALA A 106 -0.72 20.89 7.09
N VAL A 107 -0.08 21.26 5.98
CA VAL A 107 -0.18 20.51 4.71
C VAL A 107 0.48 19.14 4.84
N VAL A 108 1.70 19.09 5.38
CA VAL A 108 2.43 17.82 5.58
C VAL A 108 1.76 16.94 6.63
N GLY A 109 1.26 17.52 7.72
CA GLY A 109 0.50 16.78 8.73
C GLY A 109 -0.82 16.23 8.19
N GLY A 110 -1.53 17.01 7.37
CA GLY A 110 -2.78 16.59 6.74
C GLY A 110 -2.60 15.41 5.79
N SER A 111 -1.57 15.44 4.94
CA SER A 111 -1.29 14.34 4.01
C SER A 111 -0.87 13.06 4.73
N TYR A 112 -0.11 13.17 5.82
CA TYR A 112 0.26 12.02 6.65
C TYR A 112 -0.95 11.36 7.32
N LEU A 113 -1.85 12.16 7.90
CA LEU A 113 -3.07 11.64 8.52
C LEU A 113 -4.01 11.00 7.49
N GLN A 114 -4.14 11.59 6.30
CA GLN A 114 -4.91 11.00 5.21
C GLN A 114 -4.32 9.66 4.77
N HIS A 115 -2.99 9.57 4.64
CA HIS A 115 -2.32 8.32 4.30
C HIS A 115 -2.57 7.25 5.37
N GLN A 116 -2.42 7.59 6.66
CA GLN A 116 -2.75 6.65 7.74
C GLN A 116 -4.21 6.20 7.74
N ALA A 117 -5.15 7.12 7.51
CA ALA A 117 -6.58 6.79 7.43
C ALA A 117 -6.86 5.84 6.26
N HIS A 118 -6.21 6.08 5.11
CA HIS A 118 -6.30 5.19 3.95
C HIS A 118 -5.75 3.79 4.25
N GLU A 119 -4.55 3.70 4.82
CA GLU A 119 -3.93 2.43 5.21
C GLU A 119 -4.80 1.66 6.23
N ASN A 120 -5.37 2.35 7.21
CA ASN A 120 -6.27 1.74 8.19
C ASN A 120 -7.57 1.23 7.54
N ALA A 121 -8.12 1.96 6.57
CA ALA A 121 -9.27 1.52 5.80
C ALA A 121 -8.95 0.28 4.93
N LEU A 122 -7.75 0.20 4.35
CA LEU A 122 -7.28 -0.97 3.61
C LEU A 122 -7.09 -2.20 4.52
N ARG A 123 -6.51 -2.03 5.71
CA ARG A 123 -6.43 -3.10 6.71
C ARG A 123 -7.82 -3.59 7.14
N ALA A 124 -8.71 -2.66 7.47
CA ALA A 124 -10.07 -2.99 7.90
C ALA A 124 -10.85 -3.73 6.80
N SER A 125 -10.77 -3.27 5.56
CA SER A 125 -11.43 -3.92 4.42
C SER A 125 -10.80 -5.27 4.05
N SER A 126 -9.52 -5.50 4.37
CA SER A 126 -8.84 -6.78 4.12
C SER A 126 -9.13 -7.83 5.20
N ALA A 127 -9.65 -7.45 6.37
CA ALA A 127 -9.81 -8.33 7.53
C ALA A 127 -10.62 -9.61 7.23
N ALA A 128 -11.73 -9.49 6.49
CA ALA A 128 -12.57 -10.63 6.14
C ALA A 128 -11.85 -11.62 5.21
N MET A 129 -11.14 -11.11 4.20
CA MET A 129 -10.31 -11.93 3.31
C MET A 129 -9.15 -12.59 4.07
N CYS A 130 -8.46 -11.86 4.96
CA CYS A 130 -7.38 -12.42 5.78
C CYS A 130 -7.88 -13.55 6.69
N SER A 131 -9.06 -13.40 7.29
CA SER A 131 -9.70 -14.45 8.09
C SER A 131 -10.03 -15.69 7.24
N ALA A 132 -10.57 -15.50 6.04
CA ALA A 132 -10.83 -16.61 5.11
C ALA A 132 -9.54 -17.32 4.68
N LEU A 133 -8.47 -16.57 4.40
CA LEU A 133 -7.15 -17.12 4.04
C LEU A 133 -6.50 -17.89 5.19
N ALA A 134 -6.67 -17.44 6.43
CA ALA A 134 -6.13 -18.11 7.61
C ALA A 134 -6.72 -19.52 7.84
N THR A 135 -7.87 -19.85 7.24
CA THR A 135 -8.45 -21.21 7.31
C THR A 135 -7.63 -22.26 6.56
N ARG A 136 -6.71 -21.84 5.66
CA ARG A 136 -5.80 -22.72 4.91
C ARG A 136 -4.36 -22.18 4.96
N PRO A 137 -3.60 -22.45 6.04
CA PRO A 137 -2.23 -21.96 6.16
C PRO A 137 -1.33 -22.53 5.05
N GLY A 138 -0.35 -21.74 4.59
CA GLY A 138 0.60 -22.13 3.56
C GLY A 138 0.11 -22.00 2.11
N VAL A 139 -1.18 -21.73 1.90
CA VAL A 139 -1.77 -21.59 0.57
C VAL A 139 -1.10 -20.48 -0.26
N LEU A 140 -0.70 -19.37 0.36
CA LEU A 140 -0.08 -18.23 -0.33
C LEU A 140 1.44 -18.35 -0.53
N THR A 141 2.07 -19.29 0.18
CA THR A 141 3.51 -19.59 0.05
C THR A 141 3.77 -20.67 -1.00
N ASP A 142 2.75 -21.44 -1.36
CA ASP A 142 2.82 -22.42 -2.42
C ASP A 142 2.79 -21.73 -3.80
N ALA A 143 3.60 -22.26 -4.74
CA ALA A 143 3.79 -21.67 -6.06
C ALA A 143 2.53 -21.71 -6.94
N ALA A 144 1.55 -22.56 -6.63
CA ALA A 144 0.28 -22.68 -7.35
C ALA A 144 -0.92 -22.38 -6.42
N PHE A 145 -0.70 -21.57 -5.40
CA PHE A 145 -1.71 -21.23 -4.41
C PHE A 145 -2.33 -22.43 -3.69
N GLY A 146 -1.54 -23.47 -3.41
CA GLY A 146 -2.00 -24.67 -2.71
C GLY A 146 -2.94 -25.52 -3.57
N TRP A 147 -2.72 -25.53 -4.88
CA TRP A 147 -3.43 -26.41 -5.81
C TRP A 147 -3.40 -27.86 -5.29
N PRO A 148 -4.53 -28.59 -5.30
CA PRO A 148 -4.58 -29.92 -4.71
C PRO A 148 -3.58 -30.90 -5.35
N ALA A 149 -2.93 -31.71 -4.51
CA ALA A 149 -2.13 -32.82 -5.01
C ALA A 149 -3.03 -33.89 -5.66
N VAL A 150 -2.47 -34.67 -6.60
CA VAL A 150 -3.19 -35.78 -7.22
C VAL A 150 -3.57 -36.82 -6.16
N GLY A 151 -4.87 -37.08 -6.02
CA GLY A 151 -5.40 -38.07 -5.10
C GLY A 151 -5.17 -39.52 -5.56
N SER A 152 -5.55 -40.50 -4.73
CA SER A 152 -5.42 -41.93 -5.08
C SER A 152 -6.37 -42.36 -6.21
N THR A 153 -7.42 -41.58 -6.49
CA THR A 153 -8.40 -41.85 -7.55
C THR A 153 -8.86 -40.55 -8.22
N ILE A 154 -9.33 -40.65 -9.47
CA ILE A 154 -9.87 -39.51 -10.23
C ILE A 154 -11.04 -38.84 -9.47
N PRO A 155 -12.04 -39.57 -8.93
CA PRO A 155 -13.10 -38.94 -8.15
C PRO A 155 -12.59 -38.18 -6.93
N ALA A 156 -11.60 -38.71 -6.21
CA ALA A 156 -11.01 -38.03 -5.06
C ALA A 156 -10.33 -36.71 -5.46
N TYR A 157 -9.62 -36.70 -6.59
CA TYR A 157 -9.01 -35.48 -7.12
C TYR A 157 -10.05 -34.45 -7.58
N VAL A 158 -11.12 -34.88 -8.27
CA VAL A 158 -12.23 -34.00 -8.66
C VAL A 158 -12.89 -33.35 -7.44
N THR A 159 -13.14 -34.11 -6.37
CA THR A 159 -13.64 -33.56 -5.11
C THR A 159 -12.69 -32.52 -4.53
N ALA A 160 -11.38 -32.81 -4.49
CA ALA A 160 -10.40 -31.86 -3.95
C ALA A 160 -10.33 -30.55 -4.77
N VAL A 161 -10.41 -30.63 -6.10
CA VAL A 161 -10.46 -29.45 -6.98
C VAL A 161 -11.75 -28.65 -6.77
N SER A 162 -12.90 -29.32 -6.60
CA SER A 162 -14.17 -28.65 -6.32
C SER A 162 -14.19 -27.96 -4.95
N ASP A 163 -13.60 -28.58 -3.92
CA ASP A 163 -13.43 -27.98 -2.59
C ASP A 163 -12.48 -26.78 -2.63
N TYR A 164 -11.44 -26.84 -3.48
CA TYR A 164 -10.51 -25.75 -3.71
C TYR A 164 -11.20 -24.55 -4.39
N GLU A 165 -11.94 -24.80 -5.47
CA GLU A 165 -12.71 -23.78 -6.20
C GLU A 165 -13.77 -23.13 -5.28
N SER A 166 -14.50 -23.94 -4.51
CA SER A 166 -15.54 -23.46 -3.59
C SER A 166 -14.96 -22.56 -2.51
N TRP A 167 -13.80 -22.93 -1.96
CA TRP A 167 -13.10 -22.11 -0.97
C TRP A 167 -12.61 -20.78 -1.58
N TRP A 168 -11.95 -20.80 -2.74
CA TRP A 168 -11.52 -19.55 -3.41
C TRP A 168 -12.70 -18.67 -3.82
N THR A 169 -13.83 -19.26 -4.19
CA THR A 169 -15.09 -18.53 -4.46
C THR A 169 -15.60 -17.84 -3.20
N ALA A 170 -15.49 -18.47 -2.02
CA ALA A 170 -15.81 -17.84 -0.75
C ALA A 170 -14.85 -16.70 -0.42
N VAL A 171 -13.54 -16.86 -0.67
CA VAL A 171 -12.53 -15.79 -0.53
C VAL A 171 -12.86 -14.62 -1.46
N ALA A 172 -13.23 -14.89 -2.72
CA ALA A 172 -13.57 -13.87 -3.71
C ALA A 172 -14.75 -12.98 -3.26
N LYS A 173 -15.76 -13.56 -2.59
CA LYS A 173 -16.92 -12.82 -2.07
C LYS A 173 -16.58 -11.79 -1.00
N VAL A 174 -15.48 -12.01 -0.27
CA VAL A 174 -15.03 -11.13 0.83
C VAL A 174 -13.74 -10.38 0.49
N ALA A 175 -13.25 -10.51 -0.75
CA ALA A 175 -12.04 -9.84 -1.19
C ALA A 175 -12.28 -8.31 -1.28
N PRO A 176 -11.34 -7.48 -0.78
CA PRO A 176 -11.43 -6.04 -0.98
C PRO A 176 -11.34 -5.71 -2.48
N ALA A 177 -11.94 -4.60 -2.90
CA ALA A 177 -12.04 -4.21 -4.31
C ALA A 177 -10.70 -4.25 -5.07
N LYS A 178 -9.59 -3.83 -4.42
CA LYS A 178 -8.24 -3.87 -5.01
C LYS A 178 -7.73 -5.27 -5.35
N MET A 179 -8.27 -6.32 -4.71
CA MET A 179 -7.87 -7.72 -4.90
C MET A 179 -8.92 -8.56 -5.63
N ALA A 180 -10.11 -8.01 -5.91
CA ALA A 180 -11.22 -8.75 -6.50
C ALA A 180 -10.84 -9.44 -7.81
N ASP A 181 -10.18 -8.71 -8.73
CA ASP A 181 -9.75 -9.26 -10.02
C ASP A 181 -8.69 -10.38 -9.87
N ALA A 182 -7.76 -10.22 -8.92
CA ALA A 182 -6.73 -11.21 -8.68
C ALA A 182 -7.33 -12.52 -8.16
N VAL A 183 -8.26 -12.44 -7.19
CA VAL A 183 -8.94 -13.62 -6.64
C VAL A 183 -9.91 -14.23 -7.65
N ALA A 184 -10.61 -13.41 -8.44
CA ALA A 184 -11.50 -13.90 -9.50
C ALA A 184 -10.75 -14.71 -10.55
N LYS A 185 -9.54 -14.29 -10.96
CA LYS A 185 -8.69 -15.09 -11.87
C LYS A 185 -8.36 -16.47 -11.31
N ILE A 186 -8.06 -16.57 -10.00
CA ILE A 186 -7.81 -17.86 -9.34
C ILE A 186 -9.05 -18.76 -9.43
N VAL A 187 -10.24 -18.21 -9.14
CA VAL A 187 -11.51 -18.93 -9.24
C VAL A 187 -11.77 -19.40 -10.68
N THR A 188 -11.62 -18.51 -11.68
CA THR A 188 -11.83 -18.86 -13.09
C THR A 188 -10.89 -19.97 -13.54
N THR A 189 -9.60 -19.89 -13.22
CA THR A 189 -8.64 -20.94 -13.61
C THR A 189 -8.92 -22.27 -12.91
N ALA A 190 -9.31 -22.24 -11.63
CA ALA A 190 -9.74 -23.44 -10.91
C ALA A 190 -10.98 -24.07 -11.56
N HIS A 191 -11.99 -23.26 -11.88
CA HIS A 191 -13.22 -23.69 -12.54
C HIS A 191 -12.93 -24.32 -13.91
N THR A 192 -12.14 -23.66 -14.76
CA THR A 192 -11.75 -24.20 -16.08
C THR A 192 -11.03 -25.55 -15.96
N SER A 193 -10.18 -25.70 -14.95
CA SER A 193 -9.50 -26.98 -14.68
C SER A 193 -10.49 -28.06 -14.23
N ALA A 194 -11.43 -27.72 -13.35
CA ALA A 194 -12.50 -28.62 -12.90
C ALA A 194 -13.40 -29.10 -14.06
N GLU A 195 -13.81 -28.18 -14.95
CA GLU A 195 -14.58 -28.50 -16.16
C GLU A 195 -13.79 -29.43 -17.09
N ARG A 196 -12.51 -29.14 -17.31
CA ARG A 196 -11.61 -29.95 -18.14
C ARG A 196 -11.48 -31.37 -17.63
N ILE A 197 -11.22 -31.57 -16.33
CA ILE A 197 -11.11 -32.90 -15.71
C ILE A 197 -12.45 -33.65 -15.79
N THR A 198 -13.56 -32.95 -15.53
CA THR A 198 -14.91 -33.54 -15.57
C THR A 198 -15.29 -34.02 -16.97
N ALA A 199 -14.98 -33.21 -17.99
CA ALA A 199 -15.28 -33.52 -19.39
C ALA A 199 -14.38 -34.64 -19.94
N SER A 200 -13.08 -34.59 -19.66
CA SER A 200 -12.11 -35.56 -20.19
C SER A 200 -12.07 -36.88 -19.44
N ARG A 201 -12.46 -36.88 -18.15
CA ARG A 201 -12.21 -37.98 -17.19
C ARG A 201 -10.71 -38.35 -17.07
N VAL A 202 -9.82 -37.43 -17.43
CA VAL A 202 -8.37 -37.59 -17.35
C VAL A 202 -7.79 -36.45 -16.51
N VAL A 203 -6.90 -36.79 -15.58
CA VAL A 203 -6.19 -35.82 -14.74
C VAL A 203 -4.89 -35.40 -15.44
N ASP A 204 -4.82 -34.14 -15.86
CA ASP A 204 -3.62 -33.51 -16.41
C ASP A 204 -3.06 -32.53 -15.38
N HIS A 205 -2.54 -33.09 -14.29
CA HIS A 205 -2.12 -32.31 -13.13
C HIS A 205 -1.00 -31.32 -13.45
N ASP A 206 -0.04 -31.71 -14.30
CA ASP A 206 1.09 -30.85 -14.66
C ASP A 206 0.62 -29.59 -15.37
N ARG A 207 -0.36 -29.71 -16.27
CA ARG A 207 -0.98 -28.57 -16.94
C ARG A 207 -1.79 -27.71 -15.98
N ASP A 208 -2.67 -28.31 -15.18
CA ASP A 208 -3.50 -27.56 -14.22
C ASP A 208 -2.62 -26.80 -13.21
N TYR A 209 -1.57 -27.45 -12.69
CA TYR A 209 -0.60 -26.85 -11.79
C TYR A 209 0.18 -25.73 -12.48
N ALA A 210 0.59 -25.90 -13.74
CA ALA A 210 1.28 -24.86 -14.50
C ALA A 210 0.38 -23.63 -14.74
N ASP A 211 -0.90 -23.83 -15.07
CA ASP A 211 -1.89 -22.77 -15.23
C ASP A 211 -2.03 -21.96 -13.92
N MET A 212 -2.20 -22.66 -12.79
CA MET A 212 -2.32 -22.03 -11.47
C MET A 212 -1.05 -21.32 -11.03
N ARG A 213 0.13 -21.88 -11.32
CA ARG A 213 1.41 -21.24 -11.04
C ARG A 213 1.58 -19.95 -11.85
N ALA A 214 1.10 -19.90 -13.09
CA ALA A 214 1.12 -18.68 -13.89
C ALA A 214 0.20 -17.59 -13.30
N VAL A 215 -0.97 -17.98 -12.78
CA VAL A 215 -1.85 -17.06 -12.04
C VAL A 215 -1.17 -16.56 -10.77
N ALA A 216 -0.52 -17.45 -10.01
CA ALA A 216 0.20 -17.07 -8.79
C ALA A 216 1.35 -16.12 -9.05
N ALA A 217 2.17 -16.39 -10.07
CA ALA A 217 3.30 -15.54 -10.44
C ALA A 217 2.90 -14.12 -10.89
N SER A 218 1.69 -13.96 -11.45
CA SER A 218 1.17 -12.65 -11.89
C SER A 218 0.27 -11.96 -10.86
N SER A 219 -0.03 -12.61 -9.74
CA SER A 219 -0.97 -12.11 -8.73
C SER A 219 -0.27 -11.28 -7.65
N PRO A 220 -0.79 -10.10 -7.28
CA PRO A 220 -0.27 -9.30 -6.17
C PRO A 220 -0.67 -9.86 -4.79
N LEU A 221 -1.41 -10.98 -4.73
CA LEU A 221 -2.09 -11.44 -3.52
C LEU A 221 -1.11 -11.77 -2.38
N SER A 222 0.01 -12.45 -2.66
CA SER A 222 1.00 -12.79 -1.62
C SER A 222 1.67 -11.54 -1.02
N ALA A 223 1.98 -10.54 -1.85
CA ALA A 223 2.54 -9.27 -1.36
C ALA A 223 1.50 -8.43 -0.58
N TRP A 224 0.26 -8.39 -1.07
CA TRP A 224 -0.84 -7.71 -0.40
C TRP A 224 -1.10 -8.30 0.99
N THR A 225 -1.28 -9.61 1.06
CA THR A 225 -1.57 -10.32 2.31
C THR A 225 -0.43 -10.21 3.32
N ALA A 226 0.84 -10.23 2.89
CA ALA A 226 1.98 -9.94 3.76
C ALA A 226 1.93 -8.54 4.39
N THR A 227 1.34 -7.56 3.69
CA THR A 227 1.23 -6.17 4.18
C THR A 227 0.02 -5.96 5.10
N TYR A 228 -1.12 -6.61 4.79
CA TYR A 228 -2.41 -6.30 5.43
C TYR A 228 -2.98 -7.40 6.33
N CYS A 229 -2.44 -8.62 6.29
CA CYS A 229 -2.89 -9.75 7.13
C CYS A 229 -1.91 -10.12 8.26
N GLY A 230 -0.77 -9.45 8.34
CA GLY A 230 0.26 -9.64 9.38
C GLY A 230 0.09 -8.75 10.61
#